data_AF-A0A7C1BI61-F1
#
_entry.id   AF-A0A7C1BI61-F1
#
_cell.length_a   1.000
_cell.length_b   1.000
_cell.length_c   1.000
_cell.angle_alpha   90.00
_cell.angle_beta   90.00
_cell.angle_gamma   90.00
#
_symmetry.space_group_name_H-M   'P 1'
#
loop_
_entity.id
_entity.type
_entity.pdbx_description
1 polymer ?
#
loop_
_entity_poly.entity_id
_entity_poly.type
_entity_poly.pdbx_seq_one_letter_code
_entity_poly.pdbx_strand_id
1 'polypeptide(L)'
;METTVLRCTNCGAPLPKLQPDEEWIRCEYCGFLNKVVDATCYIEKLRSEVEKWIRELLPSGIAFATVKDVGARHQIFQSLIKPKLLITRANMRAKYLQY
;
A
#
# COMPACT_ATOMS: atom_id res chain seq x y z
N MET A 1 -13.59 -12.53 -4.56
CA MET A 1 -14.07 -11.25 -3.99
C MET A 1 -13.61 -11.23 -2.55
N GLU A 2 -12.68 -10.34 -2.22
CA GLU A 2 -12.12 -10.22 -0.88
C GLU A 2 -13.20 -9.61 0.02
N THR A 3 -13.71 -10.39 0.99
CA THR A 3 -14.78 -9.94 1.87
C THR A 3 -14.22 -8.91 2.84
N THR A 4 -14.51 -7.62 2.62
CA THR A 4 -14.20 -6.54 3.56
C THR A 4 -14.88 -6.84 4.89
N VAL A 5 -14.08 -7.22 5.89
CA VAL A 5 -14.59 -7.50 7.25
C VAL A 5 -15.06 -6.20 7.87
N LEU A 6 -16.36 -6.10 8.17
CA LEU A 6 -16.92 -4.93 8.85
C LEU A 6 -16.29 -4.71 10.22
N ARG A 7 -16.22 -3.46 10.67
CA ARG A 7 -15.62 -3.06 11.94
C ARG A 7 -16.65 -2.33 12.78
N CYS A 8 -16.58 -2.56 14.09
CA CYS A 8 -17.44 -1.87 15.04
C CYS A 8 -17.12 -0.37 15.05
N THR A 9 -18.15 0.46 15.01
CA THR A 9 -18.02 1.93 15.00
C THR A 9 -17.50 2.48 16.33
N ASN A 10 -17.70 1.75 17.43
CA ASN A 10 -17.27 2.16 18.77
C ASN A 10 -15.83 1.75 19.11
N CYS A 11 -15.44 0.50 18.83
CA CYS A 11 -14.14 -0.04 19.24
C CYS A 11 -13.22 -0.48 18.10
N GLY A 12 -13.67 -0.45 16.84
CA GLY A 12 -12.89 -0.88 15.68
C GLY A 12 -12.66 -2.39 15.57
N ALA A 13 -13.19 -3.19 16.49
CA ALA A 13 -13.07 -4.65 16.45
C ALA A 13 -13.81 -5.24 15.23
N PRO A 14 -13.36 -6.39 14.68
CA PRO A 14 -14.04 -7.02 13.57
C PRO A 14 -15.45 -7.47 14.00
N LEU A 15 -16.43 -7.22 13.13
CA LEU A 15 -17.80 -7.69 13.31
C LEU A 15 -17.94 -9.10 12.73
N PRO A 16 -18.80 -9.95 13.33
CA PRO A 16 -19.05 -11.28 12.80
C PRO A 16 -19.65 -11.24 11.40
N LYS A 17 -19.64 -12.38 10.68
CA LYS A 17 -20.24 -12.47 9.35
C LYS A 17 -21.74 -12.18 9.44
N LEU A 18 -22.23 -11.34 8.54
CA LEU A 18 -23.66 -11.02 8.47
C LEU A 18 -24.46 -12.23 7.99
N GLN A 19 -25.56 -12.50 8.67
CA GLN A 19 -26.65 -13.29 8.12
C GLN A 19 -27.38 -12.44 7.05
N PRO A 20 -27.90 -13.03 5.96
CA PRO A 20 -28.39 -12.29 4.80
C PRO A 20 -29.54 -11.28 5.01
N ASP A 21 -30.14 -11.13 6.19
CA ASP A 21 -31.28 -10.22 6.44
C ASP A 21 -31.18 -9.43 7.75
N GLU A 22 -30.00 -9.39 8.40
CA GLU A 22 -29.83 -8.68 9.68
C GLU A 22 -29.33 -7.24 9.47
N GLU A 23 -30.14 -6.26 9.87
CA GLU A 23 -29.76 -4.83 9.84
C GLU A 23 -28.84 -4.40 10.99
N TRP A 24 -28.82 -5.17 12.07
CA TRP A 24 -28.12 -4.85 13.32
C TRP A 24 -27.24 -6.01 13.75
N ILE A 25 -26.01 -5.69 14.14
CA ILE A 25 -25.03 -6.67 14.58
C ILE A 25 -24.39 -6.22 15.89
N ARG A 26 -24.41 -7.12 16.89
CA ARG A 26 -23.79 -6.86 18.17
C ARG A 26 -22.29 -7.17 18.11
N CYS A 27 -21.47 -6.24 18.56
CA CYS A 27 -20.03 -6.48 18.67
C CYS A 27 -19.73 -7.43 19.84
N GLU A 28 -19.02 -8.51 19.57
CA GLU A 28 -18.61 -9.50 20.59
C GLU A 28 -17.57 -8.96 21.57
N TYR A 29 -16.86 -7.89 21.22
CA TYR A 29 -15.77 -7.35 22.02
C TYR A 29 -16.20 -6.27 23.01
N CYS A 30 -17.02 -5.31 22.57
CA CYS A 30 -17.48 -4.21 23.42
C CYS A 30 -18.99 -4.24 23.71
N GLY A 31 -19.73 -5.17 23.11
CA GLY A 31 -21.17 -5.31 23.30
C GLY A 31 -22.04 -4.30 22.56
N PHE A 32 -21.44 -3.34 21.84
CA PHE A 32 -22.15 -2.27 21.13
C PHE A 32 -22.98 -2.81 19.96
N LEU A 33 -24.19 -2.29 19.78
CA LEU A 33 -25.09 -2.63 18.68
C LEU A 33 -24.78 -1.73 17.48
N ASN A 34 -24.27 -2.33 16.40
CA ASN A 34 -23.90 -1.60 15.19
C ASN A 34 -24.97 -1.81 14.14
N LYS A 35 -25.43 -0.73 13.50
CA LYS A 35 -26.17 -0.86 12.24
C LYS A 35 -25.18 -1.18 11.13
N VAL A 36 -25.54 -2.10 10.24
CA VAL A 36 -24.64 -2.53 9.15
C VAL A 36 -24.23 -1.37 8.27
N VAL A 37 -25.19 -0.49 7.94
CA VAL A 37 -24.97 0.73 7.12
C VAL A 37 -23.99 1.69 7.80
N ASP A 38 -24.05 1.79 9.13
CA ASP A 38 -23.16 2.68 9.87
C ASP A 38 -21.74 2.09 9.93
N ALA A 39 -21.62 0.76 10.08
CA ALA A 39 -20.34 0.07 10.05
C ALA A 39 -19.65 0.12 8.68
N THR A 40 -20.41 0.05 7.58
CA THR A 40 -19.86 0.25 6.22
C THR A 40 -19.36 1.67 6.03
N CYS A 41 -20.18 2.67 6.38
CA CYS A 41 -19.82 4.09 6.30
C CYS A 41 -18.58 4.41 7.16
N TYR A 42 -18.50 3.81 8.35
CA TYR A 42 -17.35 3.95 9.23
C TYR A 42 -16.04 3.45 8.61
N ILE A 43 -16.06 2.30 7.94
CA ILE A 43 -14.86 1.78 7.23
C ILE A 43 -14.46 2.69 6.07
N GLU A 44 -15.43 3.16 5.28
CA GLU A 44 -15.15 4.06 4.16
C GLU A 44 -14.52 5.37 4.65
N LYS A 45 -15.06 5.92 5.75
CA LYS A 45 -14.51 7.11 6.40
C LYS A 45 -13.08 6.86 6.92
N LEU A 46 -12.86 5.77 7.64
CA LEU A 46 -11.53 5.39 8.12
C LEU A 46 -10.52 5.25 6.98
N ARG A 47 -10.92 4.62 5.87
CA ARG A 47 -10.09 4.49 4.68
C ARG A 47 -9.70 5.86 4.12
N SER A 48 -10.67 6.77 3.98
CA SER A 48 -10.41 8.12 3.50
C SER A 48 -9.48 8.91 4.42
N GLU A 49 -9.62 8.75 5.74
CA GLU A 49 -8.75 9.40 6.73
C GLU A 49 -7.32 8.86 6.66
N VAL A 50 -7.15 7.54 6.54
CA VAL A 50 -5.83 6.91 6.36
C VAL A 50 -5.19 7.36 5.04
N GLU A 51 -5.95 7.40 3.94
CA GLU A 51 -5.45 7.87 2.65
C GLU A 51 -5.02 9.34 2.72
N LYS A 52 -5.77 10.19 3.44
CA LYS A 52 -5.41 11.59 3.67
C LYS A 52 -4.13 11.70 4.51
N TRP A 53 -4.06 10.96 5.62
CA TRP A 53 -2.89 10.95 6.50
C TRP A 53 -1.62 10.50 5.75
N ILE A 54 -1.72 9.48 4.90
CA ILE A 54 -0.61 9.03 4.04
C ILE A 54 -0.15 10.16 3.10
N ARG A 55 -1.09 10.90 2.50
CA ARG A 55 -0.75 12.03 1.61
C ARG A 55 -0.08 13.19 2.35
N GLU A 56 -0.48 13.46 3.60
CA GLU A 56 0.12 14.52 4.43
C GLU A 56 1.55 14.18 4.87
N LEU A 57 1.84 12.91 5.11
CA LEU A 57 3.19 12.44 5.46
C LEU A 57 4.16 12.42 4.28
N LEU A 58 3.66 12.31 3.05
CA LEU A 58 4.50 12.27 1.86
C LEU A 58 4.80 13.69 1.38
N PRO A 59 6.08 14.11 1.33
CA PRO A 59 6.46 15.38 0.69
C PRO A 59 5.95 15.40 -0.75
N SER A 60 5.45 16.54 -1.20
CA SER A 60 4.90 16.75 -2.56
C SER A 60 5.89 16.41 -3.70
N GLY A 61 7.20 16.29 -3.41
CA GLY A 61 8.23 15.80 -4.34
C GLY A 61 8.44 14.28 -4.39
N ILE A 62 7.80 13.49 -3.52
CA ILE A 62 7.93 12.02 -3.40
C ILE A 62 6.73 11.28 -4.03
N ALA A 63 5.76 12.00 -4.61
CA ALA A 63 4.60 11.40 -5.30
C ALA A 63 4.96 10.43 -6.46
N PHE A 64 6.23 10.35 -6.86
CA PHE A 64 6.73 9.46 -7.91
C PHE A 64 7.72 8.38 -7.45
N ALA A 65 8.04 8.27 -6.16
CA ALA A 65 8.96 7.25 -5.68
C ALA A 65 8.21 5.94 -5.36
N THR A 66 7.72 5.28 -6.41
CA THR A 66 7.30 3.88 -6.35
C THR A 66 8.54 3.01 -6.16
N VAL A 67 8.99 2.78 -4.93
CA VAL A 67 9.90 1.65 -4.68
C VAL A 67 9.10 0.34 -4.80
N LYS A 68 8.70 0.01 -6.03
CA LYS A 68 8.14 -1.27 -6.46
C LYS A 68 8.15 -1.50 -7.99
N ASP A 69 8.48 -0.51 -8.82
CA ASP A 69 8.41 -0.70 -10.28
C ASP A 69 9.72 -1.29 -10.86
N VAL A 70 9.67 -2.57 -11.24
CA VAL A 70 10.76 -3.29 -11.90
C VAL A 70 11.16 -2.62 -13.22
N GLY A 71 10.20 -2.04 -13.94
CA GLY A 71 10.42 -1.31 -15.19
C GLY A 71 11.20 -0.01 -14.95
N ALA A 72 10.84 0.78 -13.95
CA ALA A 72 11.57 1.99 -13.59
C ALA A 72 13.03 1.68 -13.20
N ARG A 73 13.25 0.59 -12.45
CA ARG A 73 14.61 0.12 -12.11
C ARG A 73 15.39 -0.33 -13.34
N HIS A 74 14.74 -1.06 -14.26
CA HIS A 74 15.35 -1.46 -15.51
C HIS A 74 15.76 -0.24 -16.34
N GLN A 75 14.89 0.76 -16.45
CA GLN A 75 15.18 1.98 -17.20
C GLN A 75 16.32 2.78 -16.56
N ILE A 76 16.30 3.00 -15.23
CA ILE A 76 17.39 3.67 -14.50
C ILE A 76 18.72 2.92 -14.70
N PHE A 77 18.69 1.59 -14.63
CA PHE A 77 19.87 0.79 -14.89
C PHE A 77 20.38 0.99 -16.32
N GLN A 78 19.51 0.91 -17.33
CA GLN A 78 19.90 1.04 -18.74
C GLN A 78 20.42 2.45 -19.06
N SER A 79 19.80 3.51 -18.53
CA SER A 79 20.12 4.88 -18.89
C SER A 79 21.28 5.48 -18.10
N LEU A 80 21.39 5.17 -16.80
CA LEU A 80 22.33 5.86 -15.91
C LEU A 80 23.50 4.98 -15.45
N ILE A 81 23.25 3.69 -15.19
CA ILE A 81 24.21 2.80 -14.53
C ILE A 81 25.02 2.01 -15.56
N LYS A 82 24.35 1.33 -16.50
CA LYS A 82 24.95 0.45 -17.50
C LYS A 82 25.99 1.14 -18.37
N PRO A 83 25.80 2.37 -18.90
CA PRO A 83 26.81 3.02 -19.72
C PRO A 83 28.13 3.24 -18.97
N LYS A 84 28.04 3.66 -17.71
CA LYS A 84 29.22 3.86 -16.84
C LYS A 84 29.93 2.53 -16.57
N LEU A 85 29.17 1.47 -16.27
CA LEU A 85 29.72 0.14 -16.05
C LEU A 85 30.42 -0.44 -17.29
N LEU A 86 29.88 -0.20 -18.49
CA LEU A 86 30.49 -0.68 -19.73
C LEU A 86 31.83 -0.01 -19.99
N ILE A 87 31.94 1.30 -19.77
CA ILE A 87 33.20 2.04 -19.90
C ILE A 87 34.21 1.54 -18.86
N THR A 88 33.80 1.45 -17.59
CA THR A 88 34.68 0.92 -16.53
C THR A 88 35.13 -0.50 -16.83
N ARG A 89 34.24 -1.37 -17.31
CA ARG A 89 34.57 -2.74 -17.71
C ARG A 89 35.54 -2.77 -18.88
N ALA A 90 35.32 -1.96 -19.91
CA ALA A 90 36.22 -1.89 -21.07
C ALA A 90 37.63 -1.44 -20.65
N ASN A 91 37.72 -0.43 -19.79
CA ASN A 91 38.99 0.06 -19.26
C ASN A 91 39.70 -0.98 -18.40
N MET A 92 38.96 -1.66 -17.51
CA MET A 92 39.51 -2.76 -16.71
C MET A 92 39.98 -3.92 -17.60
N ARG A 93 39.19 -4.26 -18.63
CA ARG A 93 39.56 -5.31 -19.60
C ARG A 93 40.85 -4.94 -20.33
N ALA A 94 40.97 -3.72 -20.85
CA ALA A 94 42.19 -3.25 -21.50
C ALA A 94 43.39 -3.26 -20.55
N LYS A 95 43.19 -2.89 -19.27
CA LYS A 95 44.26 -2.87 -18.28
C LYS A 95 44.80 -4.25 -17.90
N TYR A 96 43.93 -5.27 -17.85
CA TYR A 96 44.29 -6.58 -17.28
C TYR A 96 44.34 -7.74 -18.29
N LEU A 97 43.85 -7.58 -19.52
CA LEU A 97 43.88 -8.60 -20.59
C LEU A 97 44.85 -8.24 -21.74
N GLN A 98 45.84 -7.39 -21.48
CA GLN A 98 46.97 -7.10 -22.39
C GLN A 98 48.17 -8.05 -22.18
N TYR A 99 47.92 -9.32 -21.89
CA TYR A 99 48.93 -10.39 -21.93
C TYR A 99 48.52 -11.44 -22.96
#